data_AF-A0A6I6JZ81-F1
#
_entry.id   AF-A0A6I6JZ81-F1
#
_cell.length_a   1.000
_cell.length_b   1.000
_cell.length_c   1.000
_cell.angle_alpha   90.00
_cell.angle_beta   90.00
_cell.angle_gamma   90.00
#
_symmetry.space_group_name_H-M   'P 1'
#
loop_
_entity.id
_entity.type
_entity.pdbx_description
1 polymer ?
#
loop_
_entity_poly.entity_id
_entity_poly.type
_entity_poly.pdbx_seq_one_letter_code
_entity_poly.pdbx_strand_id
1 'polypeptide(L)' 'MDTKFNMNEWHRIKDNLKNEYPELTDVDLEWGRVSRADLLLNISTKLGKTKKDLLNIIESF' A
#
# COMPACT_ATOMS: atom_id res chain seq x y z
N MET A 1 12.25 10.08 -5.30
CA MET A 1 10.85 10.54 -5.35
C MET A 1 10.21 10.13 -4.04
N ASP A 2 10.08 11.07 -3.11
CA ASP A 2 9.32 10.88 -1.88
C ASP A 2 7.85 10.96 -2.24
N THR A 3 7.24 9.81 -2.50
CA THR A 3 5.84 9.73 -2.87
C THR A 3 5.00 10.15 -1.66
N LYS A 4 4.62 11.42 -1.62
CA LYS A 4 3.81 12.05 -0.57
C LYS A 4 2.32 11.88 -0.89
N PHE A 5 1.81 10.65 -0.99
CA PHE A 5 0.36 10.46 -0.83
C PHE A 5 -0.05 10.82 0.60
N ASN A 6 -1.17 11.52 0.78
CA ASN A 6 -1.77 11.90 2.06
C ASN A 6 -2.79 10.83 2.50
N MET A 7 -3.26 10.89 3.76
CA MET A 7 -4.18 9.89 4.34
C MET A 7 -5.45 9.65 3.48
N ASN A 8 -5.96 10.70 2.84
CA ASN A 8 -7.08 10.61 1.90
C ASN A 8 -6.74 9.84 0.62
N GLU A 9 -5.53 10.01 0.07
CA GLU A 9 -5.09 9.27 -1.11
C GLU A 9 -4.86 7.80 -0.75
N TRP A 10 -4.34 7.53 0.44
CA TRP A 10 -4.17 6.15 0.89
C TRP A 10 -5.47 5.38 1.02
N HIS A 11 -6.57 6.01 1.44
CA HIS A 11 -7.88 5.36 1.44
C HIS A 11 -8.25 4.87 0.04
N ARG A 12 -8.04 5.70 -0.99
CA ARG A 12 -8.27 5.31 -2.39
C ARG A 12 -7.32 4.20 -2.85
N ILE A 13 -6.03 4.35 -2.56
CA ILE A 13 -5.00 3.35 -2.88
C ILE A 13 -5.34 2.01 -2.21
N LYS A 14 -5.80 2.03 -0.95
CA LYS A 14 -6.23 0.86 -0.19
C LYS A 14 -7.42 0.17 -0.86
N ASP A 15 -8.44 0.92 -1.28
CA ASP A 15 -9.58 0.35 -1.98
C ASP A 15 -9.17 -0.28 -3.33
N ASN A 16 -8.29 0.39 -4.09
CA ASN A 16 -7.75 -0.14 -5.33
C ASN A 16 -6.89 -1.40 -5.10
N LEU A 17 -6.01 -1.38 -4.10
CA LEU A 17 -5.19 -2.54 -3.70
C LEU A 17 -6.07 -3.71 -3.26
N LYS A 18 -7.15 -3.49 -2.51
CA LYS A 18 -8.09 -4.57 -2.15
C LYS A 18 -8.81 -5.14 -3.36
N ASN A 19 -9.14 -4.30 -4.33
CA ASN A 19 -9.81 -4.74 -5.56
C ASN A 19 -8.87 -5.58 -6.45
N GLU A 20 -7.63 -5.15 -6.63
CA GLU A 20 -6.65 -5.91 -7.41
C GLU A 20 -6.11 -7.14 -6.66
N TYR A 21 -5.92 -7.00 -5.35
CA TYR A 21 -5.28 -8.01 -4.51
C TYR A 21 -6.22 -8.40 -3.35
N PRO A 22 -7.15 -9.34 -3.59
CA PRO A 22 -8.10 -9.80 -2.57
C PRO A 22 -7.43 -10.53 -1.38
N GLU A 23 -6.15 -10.86 -1.50
CA GLU A 23 -5.29 -11.40 -0.43
C GLU A 23 -4.90 -10.36 0.64
N LEU A 24 -4.99 -9.07 0.31
CA LEU A 24 -4.71 -7.99 1.25
C LEU A 24 -5.95 -7.74 2.12
N THR A 25 -5.78 -7.86 3.43
CA THR A 25 -6.85 -7.57 4.38
C THR A 25 -6.80 -6.11 4.83
N ASP A 26 -7.91 -5.61 5.37
CA ASP A 26 -7.98 -4.27 5.95
C ASP A 26 -6.88 -4.00 6.98
N VAL A 27 -6.48 -5.03 7.72
CA VAL A 27 -5.45 -4.97 8.76
C VAL A 27 -4.07 -4.76 8.14
N ASP A 28 -3.79 -5.38 6.99
CA ASP A 28 -2.52 -5.20 6.27
C ASP A 28 -2.39 -3.81 5.66
N LEU A 29 -3.52 -3.15 5.38
CA LEU A 29 -3.61 -1.83 4.76
C LEU A 29 -3.92 -0.70 5.76
N GLU A 30 -3.87 -0.98 7.07
CA GLU A 30 -4.23 -0.03 8.12
C GLU A 30 -3.10 0.99 8.38
N TRP A 31 -3.24 2.17 7.77
CA TRP A 31 -2.32 3.28 7.98
C TRP A 31 -2.63 3.98 9.31
N GLY A 32 -2.05 3.46 10.39
CA GLY A 32 -2.24 3.96 11.75
C GLY A 32 -1.62 3.07 12.83
N ARG A 33 -1.49 1.77 12.55
CA ARG A 33 -0.77 0.83 13.45
C ARG A 33 0.75 0.88 13.28
N VAL A 34 1.22 1.18 12.08
CA VAL A 34 2.64 1.14 11.73
C VAL A 34 3.04 2.36 10.91
N SER A 35 4.33 2.66 10.88
CA SER A 35 4.89 3.69 10.02
C SER A 35 4.62 3.36 8.54
N ARG A 36 4.51 4.39 7.70
CA ARG A 36 4.30 4.22 6.26
C ARG A 36 5.31 3.27 5.60
N ALA A 37 6.58 3.35 6.02
CA ALA A 37 7.65 2.51 5.48
C ALA A 37 7.47 1.03 5.82
N ASP A 38 6.92 0.72 6.99
CA ASP A 38 6.59 -0.64 7.45
C ASP A 38 5.31 -1.14 6.81
N LEU A 39 4.32 -0.28 6.63
CA LEU A 39 3.09 -0.59 5.90
C LEU A 39 3.42 -1.05 4.47
N LEU A 40 4.20 -0.24 3.75
CA LEU A 40 4.66 -0.58 2.41
C LEU A 40 5.53 -1.84 2.40
N LEU A 41 6.34 -2.07 3.45
CA LEU A 41 7.12 -3.29 3.56
C LEU A 41 6.21 -4.51 3.69
N ASN A 42 5.27 -4.49 4.62
CA ASN A 42 4.32 -5.59 4.84
C ASN A 42 3.51 -5.91 3.60
N ILE A 43 2.97 -4.90 2.92
CA ILE A 43 2.21 -5.09 1.68
C ILE A 43 3.12 -5.68 0.60
N SER A 44 4.34 -5.14 0.43
CA SER A 44 5.29 -5.67 -0.55
C SER A 44 5.67 -7.13 -0.28
N THR A 45 5.91 -7.48 0.99
CA THR A 45 6.22 -8.85 1.42
C THR A 45 5.04 -9.79 1.19
N LYS A 46 3.81 -9.34 1.47
CA LYS A 46 2.61 -10.16 1.31
C LYS A 46 2.32 -10.45 -0.16
N LEU A 47 2.42 -9.43 -1.02
CA LEU A 47 2.28 -9.57 -2.46
C LEU A 47 3.48 -10.24 -3.15
N GLY A 48 4.56 -10.54 -2.42
CA GLY A 48 5.82 -11.03 -3.00
C GLY A 48 6.47 -10.05 -3.97
N LYS A 49 6.15 -8.77 -3.88
CA LYS A 49 6.63 -7.69 -4.76
C LYS A 49 7.75 -6.90 -4.10
N THR A 50 8.56 -6.24 -4.92
CA THR A 50 9.55 -5.30 -4.38
C THR A 50 8.86 -4.01 -3.95
N LYS A 51 9.44 -3.28 -2.98
CA LYS A 51 8.97 -1.94 -2.59
C LYS A 51 8.83 -1.00 -3.79
N LYS A 52 9.71 -1.10 -4.79
CA LYS A 52 9.64 -0.32 -6.03
C LYS A 52 8.41 -0.66 -6.87
N ASP A 53 8.12 -1.94 -7.03
CA ASP A 53 6.95 -2.39 -7.79
C ASP A 53 5.66 -1.93 -7.09
N LEU A 54 5.61 -2.07 -5.77
CA LEU A 54 4.50 -1.57 -4.97
C LEU A 54 4.33 -0.05 -5.11
N LEU A 55 5.42 0.72 -5.04
CA LEU A 55 5.38 2.17 -5.24
C LEU A 55 4.90 2.53 -6.64
N ASN A 56 5.35 1.84 -7.68
CA ASN A 56 4.88 2.07 -9.05
C ASN A 56 3.38 1.80 -9.20
N ILE A 57 2.87 0.72 -8.59
CA ILE A 57 1.43 0.42 -8.58
C ILE A 57 0.67 1.54 -7.88
N ILE A 58 1.16 1.97 -6.72
CA ILE A 58 0.55 3.07 -5.96
C ILE A 58 0.61 4.40 -6.72
N GLU A 59 1.69 4.70 -7.43
CA GLU A 59 1.83 5.88 -8.29
C GLU A 59 0.94 5.81 -9.54
N SER A 60 0.47 4.62 -9.91
CA SER A 60 -0.42 4.41 -11.05
C SER A 60 -1.91 4.57 -10.70
N PHE A 61 -2.27 4.70 -9.42
CA PHE A 61 -3.64 4.91 -8.94
C PHE A 61 -4.01 6.39 -8.81
#